data_AF-A0A7C4TJV9-F1
#
_entry.id   AF-A0A7C4TJV9-F1
#
_cell.length_a   1.000
_cell.length_b   1.000
_cell.length_c   1.000
_cell.angle_alpha   90.00
_cell.angle_beta   90.00
_cell.angle_gamma   90.00
#
_symmetry.space_group_name_H-M   'P 1'
#
loop_
_entity.id
_entity.type
_entity.pdbx_description
1 polymer ?
#
loop_
_entity_poly.entity_id
_entity_poly.type
_entity_poly.pdbx_seq_one_letter_code
_entity_poly.pdbx_strand_id
1 'polypeptide(L)' 'MAKNIDPVCGMKVSDASFTSNYGGKTYYFCCGHCKQTFDQNPIKYTR' A
#
# COMPACT_ATOMS: atom_id res chain seq x y z
N MET A 1 -18.07 1.99 -0.83
CA MET A 1 -16.87 2.25 -1.64
C MET A 1 -15.67 2.14 -0.72
N ALA A 2 -15.04 0.97 -0.65
CA ALA A 2 -13.85 0.79 0.17
C ALA A 2 -12.75 1.70 -0.39
N LYS A 3 -12.41 2.76 0.33
CA LYS A 3 -11.40 3.72 -0.07
C LYS A 3 -10.09 3.25 0.53
N ASN A 4 -9.36 2.44 -0.21
CA ASN A 4 -8.04 2.00 0.19
C ASN A 4 -7.08 3.17 -0.03
N ILE A 5 -6.34 3.56 1.01
CA ILE A 5 -5.39 4.68 0.93
C ILE A 5 -4.00 4.07 0.86
N ASP A 6 -3.24 4.48 -0.15
CA ASP A 6 -1.85 4.10 -0.31
C ASP A 6 -1.04 4.68 0.88
N PRO A 7 -0.37 3.85 1.70
CA PRO A 7 0.34 4.33 2.89
C PRO A 7 1.66 5.04 2.54
N VAL A 8 2.15 4.91 1.30
CA VAL A 8 3.39 5.53 0.83
C VAL A 8 3.14 6.94 0.33
N CYS A 9 2.14 7.13 -0.53
CA CYS A 9 1.84 8.43 -1.15
C CYS A 9 0.57 9.12 -0.62
N GLY A 10 -0.26 8.43 0.16
CA GLY A 10 -1.53 8.96 0.67
C GLY A 10 -2.63 9.10 -0.40
N MET A 11 -2.40 8.61 -1.62
CA MET A 11 -3.42 8.65 -2.67
C MET A 11 -4.52 7.62 -2.41
N LYS A 12 -5.72 7.98 -2.85
CA LYS A 12 -6.86 7.05 -2.86
C LYS A 12 -6.66 6.05 -3.99
N VAL A 13 -6.64 4.79 -3.62
CA VAL A 13 -6.61 3.66 -4.55
C VAL A 13 -8.05 3.22 -4.77
N SER A 14 -8.54 3.50 -5.97
CA SER A 14 -9.89 3.10 -6.39
C SER A 14 -9.88 1.66 -6.91
N ASP A 15 -8.80 1.26 -7.58
CA ASP A 15 -8.57 -0.09 -8.10
C ASP A 15 -7.17 -0.53 -7.68
N ALA A 16 -7.10 -1.41 -6.70
CA ALA A 16 -5.85 -1.80 -6.09
C ALA A 16 -5.27 -3.02 -6.79
N SER A 17 -4.77 -2.80 -8.00
CA SER A 17 -4.02 -3.82 -8.75
C SER A 17 -2.69 -4.19 -8.07
N PHE A 18 -2.17 -3.32 -7.20
CA PHE A 18 -0.94 -3.57 -6.45
C PHE A 18 -1.24 -3.74 -4.96
N THR A 19 -1.04 -4.95 -4.45
CA THR A 19 -1.20 -5.25 -3.02
C THR A 19 0.05 -5.89 -2.45
N SER A 20 0.26 -5.68 -1.14
CA SER A 20 1.30 -6.38 -0.38
C SER A 20 0.72 -6.83 0.96
N ASN A 21 1.05 -8.04 1.38
CA ASN A 21 0.58 -8.57 2.66
C ASN A 21 1.71 -8.44 3.68
N TYR A 22 1.47 -7.69 4.75
CA TYR A 22 2.46 -7.46 5.79
C TYR A 22 1.80 -7.52 7.18
N GLY A 23 2.35 -8.34 8.07
CA GLY A 23 1.83 -8.49 9.44
C GLY A 23 0.37 -8.95 9.50
N GLY A 24 -0.09 -9.74 8.53
CA GLY A 24 -1.48 -10.20 8.44
C GLY A 24 -2.47 -9.14 7.92
N LYS A 25 -1.99 -7.97 7.49
CA LYS A 25 -2.79 -6.92 6.85
C LYS A 25 -2.45 -6.83 5.36
N THR A 26 -3.49 -6.73 4.53
CA THR A 26 -3.31 -6.44 3.11
C THR A 26 -3.27 -4.93 2.91
N TYR A 27 -2.13 -4.45 2.41
CA TYR A 27 -1.91 -3.08 2.00
C TYR A 27 -2.11 -2.95 0.49
N TYR A 28 -2.60 -1.79 0.08
CA TYR A 28 -3.03 -1.51 -1.28
C TYR A 28 -2.27 -0.28 -1.77
N PHE A 29 -1.77 -0.34 -2.99
CA PHE A 29 -0.90 0.68 -3.56
C PHE A 29 -1.46 1.18 -4.88
N CYS A 30 -1.25 2.48 -5.14
CA CYS A 30 -1.69 3.11 -6.38
C CYS A 30 -0.85 2.68 -7.59
N CYS A 31 0.40 2.27 -7.35
CA CYS A 31 1.34 1.90 -8.39
C CYS A 31 2.41 0.92 -7.88
N GLY A 32 3.11 0.27 -8.82
CA GLY A 32 4.21 -0.64 -8.51
C GLY A 32 5.37 0.04 -7.77
N HIS A 33 5.59 1.34 -8.00
CA HIS A 33 6.60 2.11 -7.28
C HIS A 33 6.26 2.21 -5.79
N CYS A 34 5.02 2.56 -5.43
CA CYS A 34 4.59 2.62 -4.03
C CYS A 34 4.67 1.24 -3.36
N LYS A 35 4.27 0.18 -4.06
CA LYS A 35 4.47 -1.20 -3.58
C LYS A 35 5.96 -1.46 -3.28
N GLN A 36 6.87 -1.13 -4.20
CA GLN A 36 8.29 -1.37 -4.01
C GLN A 36 8.88 -0.55 -2.86
N THR A 37 8.52 0.72 -2.73
CA THR A 37 8.92 1.57 -1.60
C THR A 37 8.43 1.00 -0.27
N PHE A 38 7.19 0.50 -0.25
CA PHE A 38 6.64 -0.20 0.90
C PHE A 38 7.40 -1.49 1.19
N ASP A 39 7.71 -2.30 0.18
CA ASP A 39 8.44 -3.57 0.33
C ASP A 39 9.87 -3.35 0.85
N GLN A 40 10.52 -2.25 0.44
CA GLN A 40 11.83 -1.86 0.94
C GLN A 40 11.80 -1.42 2.41
N ASN A 41 10.72 -0.78 2.87
CA ASN A 41 10.62 -0.25 4.23
C ASN A 41 9.19 -0.41 4.82
N PRO A 42 8.67 -1.63 4.97
CA PRO A 42 7.26 -1.83 5.33
C PRO A 42 6.99 -1.37 6.75
N ILE A 43 7.97 -1.51 7.66
CA ILE A 43 7.91 -1.05 9.05
C ILE A 43 7.59 0.46 9.15
N LYS A 44 8.13 1.27 8.23
CA LYS A 44 7.89 2.72 8.21
C LYS A 44 6.44 3.07 7.90
N TYR A 45 5.76 2.21 7.15
CA TYR A 45 4.39 2.40 6.67
C TYR A 45 3.35 1.54 7.39
N THR A 46 3.79 0.65 8.30
CA THR A 46 2.93 -0.32 9.02
C THR A 46 2.83 -0.07 10.53
N ARG A 47 3.38 1.05 11.00
CA ARG A 47 3.31 1.50 12.39
C ARG A 47 1.89 1.89 12.79
#